data_AF-A0A5C5S9U6-F1
#
_entry.id   AF-A0A5C5S9U6-F1
#
_cell.length_a   1.000
_cell.length_b   1.000
_cell.length_c   1.000
_cell.angle_alpha   90.00
_cell.angle_beta   90.00
_cell.angle_gamma   90.00
#
_symmetry.space_group_name_H-M   'P 1'
#
loop_
_entity.id
_entity.type
_entity.pdbx_description
1 polymer ?
#
loop_
_entity_poly.entity_id
_entity_poly.type
_entity_poly.pdbx_seq_one_letter_code
_entity_poly.pdbx_strand_id
1 'polypeptide(L)'
;MVSIKNQKLEAYILLESLVAFGMLITIIAIILHQISSQRQLTNEVLHRQEVLNVAQMAVQIQEDELSLNGVRVRVERRKDAIVVFSDGQEIVRVSEN
;
A
#
# COMPACT_ATOMS: atom_id res chain seq x y z
N MET A 1 38.48 4.38 -48.17
CA MET A 1 36.98 4.41 -48.10
C MET A 1 36.40 3.51 -46.99
N VAL A 2 37.08 2.44 -46.55
CA VAL A 2 36.59 1.48 -45.53
C VAL A 2 36.47 2.07 -44.11
N SER A 3 37.45 2.88 -43.68
CA SER A 3 37.47 3.47 -42.32
C SER A 3 36.27 4.40 -42.03
N ILE A 4 35.82 5.20 -43.01
CA ILE A 4 34.64 6.08 -42.86
C ILE A 4 33.36 5.25 -42.69
N LYS A 5 33.27 4.06 -43.30
CA LYS A 5 32.09 3.19 -43.22
C LYS A 5 31.98 2.53 -41.84
N ASN A 6 33.12 2.12 -41.25
CA ASN A 6 33.17 1.53 -39.91
C ASN A 6 32.87 2.57 -38.82
N GLN A 7 33.38 3.80 -38.95
CA GLN A 7 33.10 4.86 -37.98
C GLN A 7 31.62 5.26 -37.95
N LYS A 8 30.93 5.20 -39.09
CA LYS A 8 29.46 5.38 -39.16
C LYS A 8 28.69 4.23 -38.49
N LEU A 9 29.21 3.00 -38.56
CA LEU A 9 28.60 1.85 -37.90
C LEU A 9 28.74 1.94 -36.37
N GLU A 10 29.93 2.30 -35.89
CA GLU A 10 30.18 2.52 -34.45
C GLU A 10 29.29 3.64 -33.89
N ALA A 11 29.17 4.76 -34.60
CA ALA A 11 28.30 5.86 -34.21
C ALA A 11 26.81 5.44 -34.18
N TYR A 12 26.39 4.58 -35.12
CA TYR A 12 25.02 4.06 -35.16
C TYR A 12 24.73 3.13 -33.96
N ILE A 13 25.64 2.20 -33.67
CA ILE A 13 25.52 1.30 -32.51
C ILE A 13 25.51 2.08 -31.19
N LEU A 14 26.33 3.14 -31.10
CA LEU A 14 26.37 4.02 -29.93
C LEU A 14 25.03 4.74 -29.72
N LEU A 15 24.46 5.30 -30.80
CA LEU A 15 23.16 5.98 -30.76
C LEU A 15 22.04 5.01 -30.39
N GLU A 16 22.01 3.83 -30.99
CA GLU A 16 21.03 2.79 -30.72
C GLU A 16 21.07 2.35 -29.24
N SER A 17 22.28 2.11 -28.71
CA SER A 17 22.49 1.77 -27.30
C SER A 17 22.05 2.91 -26.37
N LEU A 18 22.32 4.17 -26.74
CA LEU A 18 21.92 5.33 -25.96
C LEU A 18 20.38 5.48 -25.91
N VAL A 19 19.71 5.26 -27.04
CA VAL A 19 18.24 5.29 -27.12
C VAL A 19 17.63 4.18 -26.28
N ALA A 20 18.15 2.94 -26.42
CA ALA A 20 17.69 1.80 -25.61
C ALA A 20 17.89 2.06 -24.11
N PHE A 21 19.02 2.63 -23.73
CA PHE A 21 19.31 2.99 -22.35
C PHE A 21 18.37 4.08 -21.80
N GLY A 22 18.09 5.11 -22.60
CA GLY A 22 17.12 6.15 -22.24
C GLY A 22 15.71 5.58 -22.04
N MET A 23 15.28 4.65 -22.89
CA MET A 23 14.00 3.94 -22.71
C MET A 23 13.99 3.13 -21.42
N LEU A 24 15.06 2.38 -21.14
CA LEU A 24 15.17 1.58 -19.92
C LEU A 24 15.10 2.45 -18.66
N ILE A 25 15.86 3.55 -18.62
CA ILE A 25 15.83 4.50 -17.50
C ILE A 25 14.41 5.04 -17.29
N THR A 26 13.74 5.39 -18.38
CA THR A 26 12.38 5.95 -18.31
C THR A 26 11.40 4.94 -17.72
N ILE A 27 11.46 3.68 -18.15
CA ILE A 27 10.62 2.60 -17.62
C ILE A 27 10.88 2.40 -16.12
N ILE A 28 12.16 2.33 -15.72
CA ILE A 28 12.54 2.18 -14.31
C ILE A 28 12.03 3.36 -13.48
N ALA A 29 12.18 4.59 -13.97
CA ALA A 29 11.72 5.78 -13.28
C ALA A 29 10.20 5.76 -13.04
N ILE A 30 9.42 5.37 -14.04
CA ILE A 30 7.96 5.25 -13.92
C ILE A 30 7.59 4.19 -12.87
N ILE A 31 8.22 3.01 -12.91
CA ILE A 31 7.94 1.93 -11.96
C ILE A 31 8.28 2.36 -10.53
N LEU A 32 9.45 2.99 -10.33
CA LEU A 32 9.86 3.49 -9.01
C LEU A 32 8.92 4.55 -8.48
N HIS A 33 8.48 5.48 -9.34
CA HIS A 33 7.50 6.49 -8.98
C HIS A 33 6.19 5.85 -8.53
N GLN A 34 5.67 4.89 -9.29
CA GLN A 34 4.43 4.20 -8.95
C GLN A 34 4.53 3.43 -7.62
N ILE A 35 5.62 2.69 -7.41
CA ILE A 35 5.87 1.98 -6.15
C ILE A 35 5.94 2.96 -4.98
N SER A 36 6.64 4.08 -5.15
CA SER A 36 6.77 5.10 -4.10
C SER A 36 5.42 5.70 -3.74
N SER A 37 4.64 6.12 -4.74
CA SER A 37 3.32 6.71 -4.55
C SER A 37 2.31 5.73 -3.93
N GLN A 38 2.40 4.44 -4.26
CA GLN A 38 1.46 3.44 -3.75
C GLN A 38 1.73 3.04 -2.29
N ARG A 39 2.93 3.27 -1.75
CA ARG A 39 3.28 2.87 -0.37
C ARG A 39 2.40 3.50 0.70
N GLN A 40 2.08 4.79 0.57
CA GLN A 40 1.25 5.49 1.55
C GLN A 40 -0.17 4.92 1.59
N LEU A 41 -0.79 4.79 0.41
CA LEU A 41 -2.12 4.20 0.27
C LEU A 41 -2.16 2.76 0.85
N THR A 42 -1.17 1.94 0.50
CA THR A 42 -1.08 0.56 1.00
C THR A 42 -0.95 0.54 2.53
N ASN A 43 -0.13 1.41 3.12
CA ASN A 43 0.00 1.48 4.57
C ASN A 43 -1.31 1.91 5.25
N GLU A 44 -2.03 2.87 4.70
CA GLU A 44 -3.33 3.28 5.22
C GLU A 44 -4.37 2.15 5.14
N VAL A 45 -4.41 1.44 4.02
CA VAL A 45 -5.31 0.28 3.85
C VAL A 45 -4.96 -0.83 4.85
N LEU A 46 -3.67 -1.15 5.00
CA LEU A 46 -3.21 -2.15 5.97
C LEU A 46 -3.55 -1.74 7.41
N HIS A 47 -3.37 -0.48 7.76
CA HIS A 47 -3.71 0.02 9.09
C HIS A 47 -5.22 -0.09 9.36
N ARG A 48 -6.07 0.30 8.41
CA ARG A 48 -7.53 0.11 8.52
C ARG A 48 -7.90 -1.36 8.67
N GLN A 49 -7.25 -2.24 7.93
CA GLN A 49 -7.47 -3.69 8.03
C GLN A 49 -7.06 -4.22 9.41
N GLU A 50 -5.94 -3.74 9.95
CA GLU A 50 -5.50 -4.10 11.30
C GLU A 50 -6.49 -3.66 12.37
N VAL A 51 -7.03 -2.43 12.27
CA VAL A 51 -8.11 -1.94 13.15
C VAL A 51 -9.33 -2.85 13.15
N LEU A 52 -9.78 -3.28 11.96
CA LEU A 52 -10.91 -4.19 11.83
C LEU A 52 -10.60 -5.60 12.36
N ASN A 53 -9.39 -6.10 12.16
CA ASN A 53 -8.97 -7.40 12.69
C ASN A 53 -8.93 -7.40 14.22
N VAL A 54 -8.37 -6.35 14.83
CA VAL A 54 -8.35 -6.19 16.29
C VAL A 54 -9.77 -6.04 16.83
N ALA A 55 -10.63 -5.29 16.14
CA ALA A 55 -12.04 -5.19 16.49
C ALA A 55 -12.77 -6.53 16.49
N GLN A 56 -12.61 -7.32 15.42
CA GLN A 56 -13.17 -8.66 15.33
C GLN A 56 -12.65 -9.55 16.46
N MET A 57 -11.35 -9.48 16.74
CA MET A 57 -10.74 -10.25 17.82
C MET A 57 -11.31 -9.85 19.18
N ALA A 58 -11.44 -8.55 19.48
CA ALA A 58 -12.02 -8.03 20.72
C ALA A 58 -13.45 -8.54 20.94
N VAL A 59 -14.28 -8.48 19.89
CA VAL A 59 -15.65 -9.02 19.92
C VAL A 59 -15.63 -10.53 20.18
N GLN A 60 -14.75 -11.29 19.53
CA GLN A 60 -14.64 -12.74 19.62
C GLN A 60 -14.20 -13.21 21.02
N ILE A 61 -13.19 -12.56 21.62
CA ILE A 61 -12.67 -12.89 22.95
C ILE A 61 -13.54 -12.35 24.09
N GLN A 62 -14.59 -11.59 23.74
CA GLN A 62 -15.53 -10.96 24.64
C GLN A 62 -14.97 -9.87 25.55
N GLU A 63 -13.77 -9.36 25.26
CA GLU A 63 -13.15 -8.26 25.99
C GLU A 63 -13.71 -6.90 25.53
N ASP A 64 -13.96 -6.02 26.49
CA ASP A 64 -14.51 -4.68 26.23
C ASP A 64 -13.46 -3.71 25.68
N GLU A 65 -12.18 -3.97 25.91
CA GLU A 65 -11.08 -3.17 25.35
C GLU A 65 -9.92 -4.09 24.94
N LEU A 66 -9.41 -3.91 23.73
CA LEU A 66 -8.27 -4.65 23.21
C LEU A 66 -7.27 -3.69 22.57
N SER A 67 -6.02 -3.79 23.01
CA SER A 67 -4.89 -3.04 22.47
C SER A 67 -3.88 -4.01 21.88
N LEU A 68 -3.67 -3.96 20.57
CA LEU A 68 -2.70 -4.81 19.86
C LEU A 68 -1.94 -3.98 18.84
N ASN A 69 -0.60 -4.11 18.78
CA ASN A 69 0.27 -3.43 17.82
C ASN A 69 0.08 -1.90 17.74
N GLY A 70 -0.28 -1.25 18.86
CA GLY A 70 -0.52 0.19 18.91
C GLY A 70 -1.92 0.62 18.44
N VAL A 71 -2.74 -0.32 17.97
CA VAL A 71 -4.17 -0.13 17.70
C VAL A 71 -4.96 -0.43 18.97
N ARG A 72 -5.78 0.54 19.41
CA ARG A 72 -6.73 0.36 20.53
C ARG A 72 -8.15 0.34 20.01
N VAL A 73 -8.90 -0.66 20.45
CA VAL A 73 -10.31 -0.84 20.13
C VAL A 73 -11.10 -1.03 21.41
N ARG A 74 -12.25 -0.36 21.50
CA ARG A 74 -13.24 -0.52 22.57
C ARG A 74 -14.53 -1.08 21.99
N VAL A 75 -15.08 -2.10 22.62
CA VAL A 75 -16.33 -2.76 22.24
C VAL A 75 -17.40 -2.38 23.26
N GLU A 76 -18.47 -1.73 22.81
CA GLU A 76 -19.67 -1.50 23.61
C GLU A 76 -20.75 -2.49 23.19
N ARG A 77 -21.05 -3.45 24.08
CA ARG A 77 -22.14 -4.41 23.88
C ARG A 77 -23.43 -3.84 24.48
N ARG A 78 -24.36 -3.41 23.62
CA ARG A 78 -25.70 -2.97 24.01
C ARG A 78 -26.68 -4.12 23.77
N LYS A 79 -27.88 -4.02 24.37
CA LYS A 79 -28.92 -5.07 24.28
C LYS A 79 -29.30 -5.43 22.84
N ASP A 80 -29.24 -4.46 21.93
CA ASP A 80 -29.72 -4.61 20.54
C ASP A 80 -28.60 -4.41 19.50
N ALA A 81 -27.37 -4.13 19.94
CA ALA A 81 -26.25 -3.86 19.04
C ALA A 81 -24.87 -4.01 19.69
N ILE A 82 -23.88 -4.43 18.89
CA ILE A 82 -22.46 -4.35 19.22
C ILE A 82 -21.87 -3.16 18.46
N VAL A 83 -21.29 -2.20 19.18
CA VAL A 83 -20.63 -1.03 18.59
C VAL A 83 -19.16 -1.06 18.92
N VAL A 84 -18.32 -0.91 17.91
CA VAL A 84 -16.86 -0.92 18.04
C VAL A 84 -16.34 0.48 17.79
N PHE A 85 -15.46 0.95 18.69
CA PHE A 85 -14.79 2.24 18.62
C PHE A 85 -13.28 2.09 18.53
N SER A 86 -12.62 2.94 17.76
CA SER A 86 -11.16 3.13 17.80
C SER A 86 -10.84 4.62 17.81
N ASP A 87 -9.94 5.03 18.71
CA ASP A 87 -9.56 6.43 18.93
C ASP A 87 -10.77 7.41 19.03
N GLY A 88 -11.87 6.93 19.62
CA GLY A 88 -13.11 7.71 19.81
C GLY A 88 -14.05 7.77 18.62
N GLN A 89 -13.74 7.13 17.48
CA GLN A 89 -14.62 7.03 16.31
C GLN A 89 -15.28 5.65 16.22
N GLU A 90 -16.56 5.63 15.85
CA GLU A 90 -17.30 4.39 15.55
C GLU A 90 -16.79 3.81 14.22
N ILE A 91 -16.30 2.57 14.25
CA ILE A 91 -15.74 1.88 13.07
C ILE A 91 -16.69 0.80 12.55
N VAL A 92 -17.41 0.12 13.44
CA VAL A 92 -18.36 -0.94 13.09
C VAL A 92 -19.53 -0.93 14.06
N ARG A 93 -20.75 -1.08 13.52
CA ARG A 93 -21.97 -1.35 14.29
C ARG A 93 -22.68 -2.56 13.70
N VAL A 94 -23.00 -3.51 14.57
CA VAL A 94 -23.78 -4.70 14.23
C VAL A 94 -25.02 -4.67 15.11
N SER A 95 -26.21 -4.52 14.52
CA SER A 95 -27.50 -4.58 15.21
C SER A 95 -28.21 -5.89 14.88
N GLU A 96 -28.87 -6.48 15.88
CA GLU A 96 -29.80 -7.59 15.65
C GLU A 96 -31.06 -7.03 14.95
N ASN A 97 -31.53 -7.72 13.92
CA ASN A 97 -32.65 -7.30 13.07
C ASN A 97 -33.93 -8.06 13.45
#